data_AF-A0A969DDA0-F1
#
_entry.id   AF-A0A969DDA0-F1
#
_cell.length_a   1.000
_cell.length_b   1.000
_cell.length_c   1.000
_cell.angle_alpha   90.00
_cell.angle_beta   90.00
_cell.angle_gamma   90.00
#
_symmetry.space_group_name_H-M   'P 1'
#
loop_
_entity.id
_entity.type
_entity.pdbx_description
1 polymer ?
#
loop_
_entity_poly.entity_id
_entity_poly.type
_entity_poly.pdbx_seq_one_letter_code
_entity_poly.pdbx_strand_id
1 'polypeptide(L)'
;MKNLVSLITFCSLVSGLILAIIWFLVDSKKDNIFEPALTAIGLLATLTGIFAERWASVKEERKILLLGLYREFQKNKAILLDSRFHLNIDSIEHPVVYPRLIMSVTETAIASGVFAESKYRDLFWQLHQWHDIVNEFNRRLDITELRTFVEPSPPEIREFYRALRESNSFSNAVDYISHISDVLKSKHLNKRSYLKEIQMIEKQLSTKSNLKK
;
A
#
# COMPACT_ATOMS: atom_id res chain seq x y z
N MET A 1 -22.01 6.78 -14.28
CA MET A 1 -22.42 5.45 -13.74
C MET A 1 -22.24 5.32 -12.23
N LYS A 2 -21.06 5.57 -11.65
CA LYS A 2 -20.78 5.42 -10.19
C LYS A 2 -21.71 6.24 -9.26
N ASN A 3 -22.03 7.48 -9.63
CA ASN A 3 -22.94 8.32 -8.84
C ASN A 3 -24.42 7.96 -9.04
N LEU A 4 -24.75 7.35 -10.17
CA LEU A 4 -26.12 7.03 -10.55
C LEU A 4 -26.61 5.79 -9.78
N VAL A 5 -25.73 4.79 -9.61
CA VAL A 5 -26.03 3.61 -8.77
C VAL A 5 -26.19 4.02 -7.30
N SER A 6 -25.26 4.83 -6.76
CA SER A 6 -25.37 5.31 -5.37
C SER A 6 -26.61 6.17 -5.13
N LEU A 7 -27.00 7.00 -6.11
CA LEU A 7 -28.21 7.83 -6.05
C LEU A 7 -29.47 6.96 -6.09
N ILE A 8 -29.53 5.98 -7.00
CA ILE A 8 -30.67 5.05 -7.09
C ILE A 8 -30.82 4.24 -5.81
N THR A 9 -29.71 3.72 -5.27
CA THR A 9 -29.69 3.02 -3.99
C THR A 9 -30.22 3.89 -2.86
N PHE A 10 -29.72 5.13 -2.73
CA PHE A 10 -30.12 6.05 -1.67
C PHE A 10 -31.60 6.45 -1.81
N CYS A 11 -32.04 6.80 -3.02
CA CYS A 11 -33.44 7.13 -3.29
C CYS A 11 -34.37 5.93 -3.04
N SER A 12 -33.95 4.70 -3.37
CA SER A 12 -34.74 3.50 -3.11
C SER A 12 -34.87 3.22 -1.60
N LEU A 13 -33.81 3.45 -0.82
CA LEU A 13 -33.81 3.29 0.63
C LEU A 13 -34.68 4.36 1.32
N VAL A 14 -34.59 5.62 0.89
CA VAL A 14 -35.40 6.73 1.39
C VAL A 14 -36.88 6.51 1.05
N SER A 15 -37.20 6.13 -0.19
CA SER A 15 -38.58 5.82 -0.58
C SER A 15 -39.14 4.65 0.22
N GLY A 16 -38.34 3.62 0.48
CA GLY A 16 -38.72 2.50 1.32
C GLY A 16 -39.01 2.88 2.77
N LEU A 17 -38.17 3.74 3.35
CA LEU A 17 -38.36 4.28 4.69
C LEU A 17 -39.63 5.13 4.79
N ILE A 18 -39.90 5.97 3.79
CA ILE A 18 -41.11 6.79 3.71
C ILE A 18 -42.35 5.89 3.61
N LEU A 19 -42.34 4.86 2.77
CA LEU A 19 -43.44 3.88 2.65
C LEU A 19 -43.68 3.13 3.96
N ALA A 20 -42.63 2.75 4.69
CA ALA A 20 -42.74 2.10 6.00
C ALA A 20 -43.31 3.03 7.07
N ILE A 21 -42.91 4.30 7.08
CA ILE A 21 -43.46 5.32 7.99
C ILE A 21 -44.93 5.60 7.67
N ILE A 22 -45.29 5.74 6.38
CA ILE A 22 -46.68 5.93 5.96
C ILE A 22 -47.53 4.72 6.37
N TRP A 23 -47.04 3.49 6.18
CA TRP A 23 -47.76 2.28 6.59
C TRP A 23 -47.92 2.19 8.12
N PHE A 24 -46.90 2.56 8.88
CA PHE A 24 -46.97 2.58 10.34
C PHE A 24 -47.92 3.67 10.89
N LEU A 25 -48.06 4.79 10.17
CA LEU A 25 -48.94 5.90 10.55
C LEU A 25 -50.38 5.75 10.05
N VAL A 26 -50.61 4.99 8.97
CA VAL A 26 -51.95 4.70 8.45
C VAL A 26 -52.50 3.47 9.16
N ASP A 27 -53.33 3.75 10.16
CA ASP A 27 -53.99 2.82 11.07
C ASP A 27 -54.53 1.55 10.40
N SER A 28 -54.25 0.41 11.02
CA SER A 28 -54.43 -0.96 10.54
C SER A 28 -55.89 -1.36 10.36
N LYS A 29 -56.59 -0.82 9.35
CA LYS A 29 -57.94 -1.26 8.99
C LYS A 29 -58.12 -1.42 7.50
N LYS A 30 -58.15 -2.70 7.12
CA LYS A 30 -58.54 -3.30 5.84
C LYS A 30 -57.46 -3.30 4.75
N ASP A 31 -57.20 -4.53 4.32
CA ASP A 31 -56.48 -4.96 3.12
C ASP A 31 -54.96 -5.11 3.27
N ASN A 32 -54.58 -6.36 3.50
CA ASN A 32 -53.23 -6.91 3.69
C ASN A 32 -52.34 -6.85 2.42
N ILE A 33 -52.66 -5.94 1.49
CA ILE A 33 -52.11 -5.89 0.13
C ILE A 33 -50.69 -5.28 0.14
N PHE A 34 -50.34 -4.51 1.18
CA PHE A 34 -49.06 -3.80 1.27
C PHE A 34 -47.92 -4.57 1.98
N GLU A 35 -48.25 -5.64 2.72
CA GLU A 35 -47.27 -6.46 3.45
C GLU A 35 -46.17 -7.07 2.55
N PRO A 36 -46.48 -7.59 1.33
CA PRO A 36 -45.46 -8.12 0.43
C PRO A 36 -44.53 -7.03 -0.13
N ALA A 37 -45.06 -5.84 -0.41
CA ALA A 37 -44.29 -4.73 -0.95
C ALA A 37 -43.28 -4.17 0.06
N LEU A 38 -43.70 -4.00 1.33
CA LEU A 38 -42.81 -3.60 2.42
C LEU A 38 -41.72 -4.64 2.68
N THR A 39 -42.07 -5.91 2.66
CA THR A 39 -41.11 -7.02 2.82
C THR A 39 -40.09 -7.04 1.68
N ALA A 40 -40.53 -6.85 0.43
CA ALA A 40 -39.65 -6.79 -0.73
C ALA A 40 -38.68 -5.60 -0.67
N ILE A 41 -39.14 -4.42 -0.22
CA ILE A 41 -38.29 -3.24 -0.08
C ILE A 41 -37.30 -3.41 1.09
N GLY A 42 -37.72 -3.97 2.22
CA GLY A 42 -36.83 -4.29 3.34
C GLY A 42 -35.73 -5.27 2.94
N LEU A 43 -36.06 -6.30 2.16
CA LEU A 43 -35.09 -7.23 1.57
C LEU A 43 -34.14 -6.53 0.60
N LEU A 44 -34.65 -5.63 -0.25
CA LEU A 44 -33.80 -4.86 -1.15
C LEU A 44 -32.84 -3.93 -0.39
N ALA A 45 -33.31 -3.28 0.67
CA ALA A 45 -32.51 -2.39 1.51
C ALA A 45 -31.40 -3.15 2.25
N THR A 46 -31.71 -4.31 2.84
CA THR A 46 -30.71 -5.15 3.51
C THR A 46 -29.67 -5.71 2.53
N LEU A 47 -30.12 -6.22 1.37
CA LEU A 47 -29.22 -6.69 0.32
C LEU A 47 -28.29 -5.56 -0.15
N THR A 48 -28.84 -4.38 -0.37
CA THR A 48 -28.06 -3.23 -0.84
C THR A 48 -27.10 -2.71 0.24
N GLY A 49 -27.50 -2.76 1.52
CA GLY A 49 -26.64 -2.43 2.66
C GLY A 49 -25.37 -3.28 2.71
N ILE A 50 -25.51 -4.60 2.51
CA ILE A 50 -24.36 -5.54 2.46
C ILE A 50 -23.39 -5.15 1.35
N PHE A 51 -23.90 -4.79 0.17
CA PHE A 51 -23.04 -4.30 -0.91
C PHE A 51 -22.40 -2.96 -0.52
N ALA A 52 -23.15 -1.98 -0.02
CA ALA A 52 -22.59 -0.69 0.38
C ALA A 52 -21.43 -0.83 1.39
N GLU A 53 -21.58 -1.69 2.40
CA GLU A 53 -20.55 -1.99 3.40
C GLU A 53 -19.31 -2.65 2.78
N ARG A 54 -19.49 -3.63 1.90
CA ARG A 54 -18.38 -4.27 1.20
C ARG A 54 -17.61 -3.27 0.35
N TRP A 55 -18.31 -2.40 -0.36
CA TRP A 55 -17.69 -1.37 -1.21
C TRP A 55 -16.96 -0.31 -0.38
N ALA A 56 -17.52 0.10 0.76
CA ALA A 56 -16.87 1.00 1.68
C ALA A 56 -15.60 0.37 2.28
N SER A 57 -15.66 -0.90 2.66
CA SER A 57 -14.54 -1.66 3.22
C SER A 57 -13.38 -1.76 2.23
N VAL A 58 -13.65 -2.20 0.99
CA VAL A 58 -12.62 -2.28 -0.07
C VAL A 58 -12.00 -0.91 -0.37
N LYS A 59 -12.79 0.16 -0.31
CA LYS A 59 -12.29 1.52 -0.53
C LYS A 59 -11.36 1.96 0.60
N GLU A 60 -11.72 1.68 1.84
CA GLU A 60 -10.90 2.07 2.99
C GLU A 60 -9.63 1.22 3.09
N GLU A 61 -9.74 -0.09 2.88
CA GLU A 61 -8.60 -1.01 2.81
C GLU A 61 -7.58 -0.54 1.76
N ARG A 62 -8.07 -0.18 0.57
CA ARG A 62 -7.22 0.38 -0.48
C ARG A 62 -6.52 1.67 -0.08
N LYS A 63 -7.24 2.57 0.59
CA LYS A 63 -6.70 3.83 1.08
C LYS A 63 -5.58 3.58 2.10
N ILE A 64 -5.81 2.66 3.03
CA ILE A 64 -4.83 2.23 4.04
C ILE A 64 -3.60 1.62 3.35
N LEU A 65 -3.79 0.72 2.39
CA LEU A 65 -2.69 0.09 1.66
C LEU A 65 -1.89 1.08 0.82
N LEU A 66 -2.53 2.02 0.11
CA LEU A 66 -1.80 3.06 -0.64
C LEU A 66 -0.91 3.92 0.27
N LEU A 67 -1.41 4.30 1.45
CA LEU A 67 -0.64 5.04 2.43
C LEU A 67 0.48 4.19 3.05
N GLY A 68 0.17 2.92 3.35
CA GLY A 68 1.13 1.94 3.86
C GLY A 68 2.29 1.72 2.88
N LEU A 69 2.00 1.55 1.59
CA LEU A 69 2.98 1.44 0.52
C LEU A 69 3.86 2.67 0.50
N TYR A 70 3.28 3.88 0.47
CA TYR A 70 4.06 5.10 0.48
C TYR A 70 5.01 5.18 1.69
N ARG A 71 4.53 4.82 2.90
CA ARG A 71 5.37 4.74 4.09
C ARG A 71 6.49 3.72 3.96
N GLU A 72 6.21 2.54 3.42
CA GLU A 72 7.21 1.49 3.17
C GLU A 72 8.29 1.98 2.20
N PHE A 73 7.92 2.58 1.07
CA PHE A 73 8.87 3.15 0.11
C PHE A 73 9.72 4.27 0.72
N GLN A 74 9.13 5.15 1.53
CA GLN A 74 9.90 6.19 2.22
C GLN A 74 10.88 5.61 3.27
N LYS A 75 10.48 4.54 3.98
CA LYS A 75 11.40 3.82 4.89
C LYS A 75 12.52 3.16 4.11
N ASN A 76 12.22 2.50 3.00
CA ASN A 76 13.23 1.86 2.15
C ASN A 76 14.20 2.88 1.55
N LYS A 77 13.72 4.06 1.18
CA LYS A 77 14.59 5.19 0.80
C LYS A 77 15.55 5.56 1.93
N ALA A 78 15.06 5.66 3.16
CA ALA A 78 15.92 5.93 4.31
C ALA A 78 16.92 4.80 4.61
N ILE A 79 16.55 3.55 4.35
CA ILE A 79 17.44 2.37 4.48
C ILE A 79 18.57 2.43 3.44
N LEU A 80 18.26 2.74 2.18
CA LEU A 80 19.29 2.87 1.15
C LEU A 80 20.24 4.05 1.38
N LEU A 81 19.82 5.08 2.13
CA LEU A 81 20.65 6.20 2.55
C LEU A 81 21.53 5.89 3.78
N ASP A 82 21.46 4.68 4.35
CA ASP A 82 22.29 4.28 5.47
C ASP A 82 23.79 4.37 5.12
N SER A 83 24.60 4.86 6.06
CA SER A 83 26.03 5.08 5.85
C SER A 83 26.79 3.80 5.51
N ARG A 84 26.28 2.63 5.93
CA ARG A 84 26.86 1.33 5.60
C ARG A 84 26.92 1.05 4.09
N PHE A 85 25.95 1.56 3.31
CA PHE A 85 25.97 1.45 1.85
C PHE A 85 26.94 2.42 1.16
N HIS A 86 27.51 3.36 1.92
CA HIS A 86 28.35 4.46 1.42
C HIS A 86 29.76 4.43 2.00
N LEU A 87 30.17 3.31 2.62
CA LEU A 87 31.52 3.13 3.13
C LEU A 87 32.55 3.17 1.99
N ASN A 88 33.74 3.68 2.30
CA ASN A 88 34.86 3.57 1.38
C ASN A 88 35.31 2.10 1.31
N ILE A 89 35.17 1.49 0.12
CA ILE A 89 35.47 0.07 -0.11
C ILE A 89 36.90 -0.26 0.32
N ASP A 90 37.85 0.64 0.08
CA ASP A 90 39.26 0.41 0.40
C ASP A 90 39.55 0.40 1.90
N SER A 91 38.64 0.96 2.73
CA SER A 91 38.73 0.94 4.19
C SER A 91 37.97 -0.23 4.85
N ILE A 92 37.35 -1.10 4.06
CA ILE A 92 36.61 -2.24 4.62
C ILE A 92 37.60 -3.36 4.95
N GLU A 93 37.77 -3.59 6.26
CA GLU A 93 38.64 -4.64 6.81
C GLU A 93 37.85 -5.77 7.49
N HIS A 94 36.57 -5.55 7.76
CA HIS A 94 35.69 -6.47 8.48
C HIS A 94 34.36 -6.67 7.75
N PRO A 95 33.70 -7.84 7.91
CA PRO A 95 32.36 -8.05 7.39
C PRO A 95 31.35 -7.02 7.94
N VAL A 96 30.53 -6.48 7.04
CA VAL A 96 29.48 -5.49 7.33
C VAL A 96 28.11 -6.13 7.12
N VAL A 97 27.20 -5.93 8.08
CA VAL A 97 25.80 -6.34 7.98
C VAL A 97 24.95 -5.17 7.48
N TYR A 98 24.28 -5.37 6.35
CA TYR A 98 23.46 -4.36 5.70
C TYR A 98 21.99 -4.45 6.16
N PRO A 99 21.32 -3.31 6.31
CA PRO A 99 19.89 -3.28 6.60
C PRO A 99 19.10 -3.76 5.38
N ARG A 100 18.04 -4.53 5.62
CA ARG A 100 17.20 -5.12 4.58
C ARG A 100 16.07 -4.21 4.17
N LEU A 101 15.76 -4.25 2.88
CA LEU A 101 14.61 -3.54 2.34
C LEU A 101 13.32 -4.28 2.75
N ILE A 102 12.33 -3.50 3.14
CA ILE A 102 11.05 -3.96 3.67
C ILE A 102 10.08 -4.18 2.50
N MET A 103 9.36 -5.30 2.51
CA MET A 103 8.37 -5.65 1.48
C MET A 103 6.99 -6.04 2.05
N SER A 104 6.78 -5.91 3.36
CA SER A 104 5.58 -6.38 4.06
C SER A 104 4.25 -5.85 3.51
N VAL A 105 4.19 -4.54 3.22
CA VAL A 105 2.98 -3.90 2.70
C VAL A 105 2.86 -4.17 1.21
N THR A 106 3.98 -4.23 0.48
CA THR A 106 4.01 -4.65 -0.93
C THR A 106 3.43 -6.05 -1.10
N GLU A 107 3.88 -7.03 -0.32
CA GLU A 107 3.37 -8.41 -0.34
C GLU A 107 1.88 -8.47 0.02
N THR A 108 1.47 -7.73 1.06
CA THR A 108 0.06 -7.63 1.45
C THR A 108 -0.79 -7.02 0.33
N ALA A 109 -0.28 -5.99 -0.34
CA ALA A 109 -0.94 -5.34 -1.47
C ALA A 109 -1.10 -6.27 -2.69
N ILE A 110 -0.09 -7.10 -2.95
CA ILE A 110 -0.11 -8.10 -4.01
C ILE A 110 -1.11 -9.21 -3.67
N ALA A 111 -1.01 -9.79 -2.45
CA ALA A 111 -1.83 -10.93 -2.02
C ALA A 111 -3.31 -10.58 -1.83
N SER A 112 -3.63 -9.37 -1.35
CA SER A 112 -5.02 -8.93 -1.14
C SER A 112 -5.81 -8.72 -2.44
N GLY A 113 -5.13 -8.55 -3.58
CA GLY A 113 -5.80 -8.25 -4.85
C GLY A 113 -6.56 -6.90 -4.87
N VAL A 114 -6.36 -6.03 -3.87
CA VAL A 114 -7.04 -4.73 -3.72
C VAL A 114 -6.84 -3.82 -4.95
N PHE A 115 -5.75 -4.04 -5.70
CA PHE A 115 -5.36 -3.32 -6.90
C PHE A 115 -5.67 -4.06 -8.21
N ALA A 116 -6.49 -5.11 -8.19
CA ALA A 116 -6.89 -5.86 -9.39
C ALA A 116 -7.74 -5.04 -10.39
N GLU A 117 -8.33 -3.92 -9.96
CA GLU A 117 -9.07 -3.03 -10.86
C GLU A 117 -8.16 -2.44 -11.96
N SER A 118 -8.67 -2.33 -13.19
CA SER A 118 -7.89 -1.86 -14.37
C SER A 118 -7.16 -0.53 -14.14
N LYS A 119 -7.75 0.37 -13.36
CA LYS A 119 -7.18 1.69 -13.02
C LYS A 119 -5.90 1.64 -12.17
N TYR A 120 -5.56 0.49 -11.58
CA TYR A 120 -4.34 0.28 -10.79
C TYR A 120 -3.40 -0.75 -11.41
N ARG A 121 -3.69 -1.24 -12.62
CA ARG A 121 -2.89 -2.28 -13.27
C ARG A 121 -1.41 -1.91 -13.36
N ASP A 122 -1.10 -0.66 -13.72
CA ASP A 122 0.27 -0.18 -13.82
C ASP A 122 0.99 -0.17 -12.47
N LEU A 123 0.29 0.25 -11.40
CA LEU A 123 0.83 0.22 -10.05
C LEU A 123 1.07 -1.23 -9.61
N PHE A 124 0.10 -2.11 -9.84
CA PHE A 124 0.21 -3.52 -9.49
C PHE A 124 1.40 -4.19 -10.19
N TRP A 125 1.60 -3.90 -11.48
CA TRP A 125 2.77 -4.35 -12.22
C TRP A 125 4.08 -3.84 -11.62
N GLN A 126 4.15 -2.55 -11.30
CA GLN A 126 5.33 -1.95 -10.66
C GLN A 126 5.62 -2.55 -9.28
N LEU A 127 4.60 -2.90 -8.50
CA LEU A 127 4.76 -3.55 -7.20
C LEU A 127 5.36 -4.96 -7.35
N HIS A 128 4.95 -5.72 -8.36
CA HIS A 128 5.58 -7.02 -8.66
C HIS A 128 7.04 -6.87 -9.07
N GLN A 129 7.35 -5.92 -9.96
CA GLN A 129 8.73 -5.65 -10.36
C GLN A 129 9.59 -5.22 -9.16
N TRP A 130 9.06 -4.34 -8.32
CA TRP A 130 9.70 -3.94 -7.08
C TRP A 130 9.95 -5.12 -6.14
N HIS A 131 8.94 -5.96 -5.92
CA HIS A 131 9.06 -7.17 -5.10
C HIS A 131 10.21 -8.06 -5.56
N ASP A 132 10.29 -8.34 -6.86
CA ASP A 132 11.32 -9.22 -7.43
C ASP A 132 12.72 -8.60 -7.30
N ILE A 133 12.86 -7.30 -7.58
CA ILE A 133 14.11 -6.55 -7.39
C ILE A 133 14.57 -6.60 -5.94
N VAL A 134 13.67 -6.36 -4.99
CA VAL A 134 14.02 -6.36 -3.56
C VAL A 134 14.36 -7.74 -3.06
N ASN A 135 13.59 -8.75 -3.47
CA ASN A 135 13.85 -10.13 -3.07
C ASN A 135 15.24 -10.58 -3.54
N GLU A 136 15.57 -10.29 -4.79
CA GLU A 136 16.92 -10.58 -5.32
C GLU A 136 18.00 -9.77 -4.61
N PHE A 137 17.77 -8.47 -4.36
CA PHE A 137 18.71 -7.61 -3.63
C PHE A 137 18.98 -8.13 -2.22
N ASN A 138 17.93 -8.41 -1.44
CA ASN A 138 18.05 -8.95 -0.09
C ASN A 138 18.71 -10.33 -0.12
N ARG A 139 18.33 -11.22 -1.04
CA ARG A 139 18.96 -12.54 -1.15
C ARG A 139 20.46 -12.44 -1.44
N ARG A 140 20.88 -11.56 -2.35
CA ARG A 140 22.31 -11.35 -2.65
C ARG A 140 23.07 -10.81 -1.46
N LEU A 141 22.47 -9.89 -0.70
CA LEU A 141 23.06 -9.43 0.57
C LEU A 141 23.20 -10.58 1.57
N ASP A 142 22.22 -11.47 1.72
CA ASP A 142 22.29 -12.63 2.65
C ASP A 142 23.45 -13.55 2.30
N ILE A 143 23.55 -13.92 1.02
CA ILE A 143 24.61 -14.81 0.54
C ILE A 143 25.98 -14.15 0.71
N THR A 144 26.08 -12.85 0.39
CA THR A 144 27.35 -12.11 0.48
C THR A 144 27.81 -12.00 1.92
N GLU A 145 26.93 -11.57 2.82
CA GLU A 145 27.23 -11.46 4.24
C GLU A 145 27.66 -12.80 4.81
N LEU A 146 26.87 -13.87 4.58
CA LEU A 146 27.19 -15.21 5.07
C LEU A 146 28.58 -15.67 4.60
N ARG A 147 28.92 -15.48 3.31
CA ARG A 147 30.23 -15.85 2.77
C ARG A 147 31.36 -15.08 3.45
N THR A 148 31.21 -13.77 3.61
CA THR A 148 32.24 -12.93 4.24
C THR A 148 32.45 -13.24 5.73
N PHE A 149 31.43 -13.78 6.42
CA PHE A 149 31.56 -14.21 7.81
C PHE A 149 32.23 -15.59 7.96
N VAL A 150 32.00 -16.51 7.02
CA VAL A 150 32.56 -17.87 7.09
C VAL A 150 34.04 -17.89 6.68
N GLU A 151 34.42 -17.11 5.66
CA GLU A 151 35.80 -17.03 5.16
C GLU A 151 36.25 -15.56 5.10
N PRO A 152 36.64 -14.95 6.23
CA PRO A 152 37.01 -13.54 6.27
C PRO A 152 38.40 -13.33 5.66
N SER A 153 38.43 -12.87 4.41
CA SER A 153 39.64 -12.41 3.72
C SER A 153 39.48 -10.94 3.31
N PRO A 154 40.19 -9.97 3.93
CA PRO A 154 40.06 -8.56 3.61
C PRO A 154 40.11 -8.19 2.11
N PRO A 155 41.01 -8.75 1.27
CA PRO A 155 40.98 -8.45 -0.17
C PRO A 155 39.72 -8.98 -0.86
N GLU A 156 39.28 -10.19 -0.54
CA GLU A 156 38.07 -10.78 -1.12
C GLU A 156 36.82 -10.02 -0.67
N ILE A 157 36.74 -9.66 0.62
CA ILE A 157 35.67 -8.83 1.18
C ILE A 157 35.50 -7.54 0.38
N ARG A 158 36.61 -6.86 0.07
CA ARG A 158 36.59 -5.62 -0.73
C ARG A 158 36.13 -5.85 -2.17
N GLU A 159 36.60 -6.91 -2.83
CA GLU A 159 36.16 -7.26 -4.19
C GLU A 159 34.67 -7.62 -4.24
N PHE A 160 34.18 -8.39 -3.26
CA PHE A 160 32.75 -8.70 -3.15
C PHE A 160 31.91 -7.45 -2.92
N TYR A 161 32.34 -6.53 -2.05
CA TYR A 161 31.61 -5.27 -1.84
C TYR A 161 31.67 -4.34 -3.05
N ARG A 162 32.77 -4.34 -3.81
CA ARG A 162 32.86 -3.63 -5.08
C ARG A 162 31.84 -4.17 -6.09
N ALA A 163 31.77 -5.48 -6.27
CA ALA A 163 30.80 -6.12 -7.17
C ALA A 163 29.33 -5.89 -6.74
N LEU A 164 29.07 -5.84 -5.42
CA LEU A 164 27.74 -5.49 -4.91
C LEU A 164 27.34 -4.05 -5.29
N ARG A 165 28.25 -3.09 -5.11
CA ARG A 165 28.00 -1.67 -5.42
C ARG A 165 27.90 -1.40 -6.92
N GLU A 166 28.73 -2.06 -7.72
CA GLU A 166 28.73 -1.93 -9.18
C GLU A 166 27.57 -2.69 -9.85
N SER A 167 26.90 -3.58 -9.11
CA SER A 167 25.73 -4.26 -9.64
C SER A 167 24.57 -3.30 -9.84
N ASN A 168 23.91 -3.43 -11.00
CA ASN A 168 22.69 -2.66 -11.34
C ASN A 168 21.57 -2.83 -10.31
N SER A 169 21.62 -3.84 -9.44
CA SER A 169 20.58 -4.09 -8.43
C SER A 169 20.39 -2.92 -7.46
N PHE A 170 21.47 -2.27 -7.01
CA PHE A 170 21.37 -1.16 -6.06
C PHE A 170 20.81 0.10 -6.73
N SER A 171 21.33 0.49 -7.89
CA SER A 171 20.82 1.64 -8.65
C SER A 171 19.36 1.44 -9.07
N ASN A 172 19.02 0.25 -9.57
CA ASN A 172 17.65 -0.10 -9.92
C ASN A 172 16.70 0.03 -8.72
N ALA A 173 17.11 -0.42 -7.52
CA ALA A 173 16.29 -0.28 -6.32
C ALA A 173 16.06 1.19 -5.96
N VAL A 174 17.09 2.04 -6.03
CA VAL A 174 16.96 3.49 -5.77
C VAL A 174 16.00 4.15 -6.77
N ASP A 175 16.15 3.84 -8.05
CA ASP A 175 15.36 4.43 -9.13
C ASP A 175 13.88 4.00 -9.01
N TYR A 176 13.63 2.72 -8.76
CA TYR A 176 12.26 2.20 -8.59
C TYR A 176 11.56 2.78 -7.36
N ILE A 177 12.24 2.91 -6.22
CA ILE A 177 11.65 3.54 -5.03
C ILE A 177 11.23 4.97 -5.32
N SER A 178 12.09 5.73 -6.00
CA SER A 178 11.81 7.13 -6.34
C SER A 178 10.63 7.23 -7.29
N HIS A 179 10.63 6.42 -8.36
CA HIS A 179 9.54 6.36 -9.33
C HIS A 179 8.19 6.00 -8.69
N ILE A 180 8.13 4.90 -7.94
CA ILE A 180 6.87 4.44 -7.32
C ILE A 180 6.38 5.44 -6.27
N SER A 181 7.30 6.02 -5.48
CA SER A 181 6.94 7.07 -4.51
C SER A 181 6.28 8.27 -5.19
N ASP A 182 6.81 8.71 -6.32
CA ASP A 182 6.28 9.84 -7.08
C ASP A 182 4.94 9.49 -7.74
N VAL A 183 4.79 8.28 -8.27
CA VAL A 183 3.51 7.77 -8.80
C VAL A 183 2.44 7.72 -7.71
N LEU A 184 2.77 7.17 -6.53
CA LEU A 184 1.86 7.11 -5.38
C LEU A 184 1.45 8.52 -4.95
N LYS A 185 2.41 9.43 -4.79
CA LYS A 185 2.14 10.81 -4.36
C LYS A 185 1.28 11.57 -5.38
N SER A 186 1.67 11.54 -6.65
CA SER A 186 1.03 12.35 -7.71
C SER A 186 -0.32 11.82 -8.16
N LYS A 187 -0.46 10.50 -8.40
CA LYS A 187 -1.65 9.91 -8.99
C LYS A 187 -2.67 9.39 -7.97
N HIS A 188 -2.21 8.95 -6.81
CA HIS A 188 -3.06 8.21 -5.86
C HIS A 188 -3.31 8.94 -4.55
N LEU A 189 -2.33 9.74 -4.10
CA LEU A 189 -2.38 10.43 -2.82
C LEU A 189 -2.46 11.97 -2.92
N ASN A 190 -2.51 12.56 -4.11
CA ASN A 190 -2.62 14.02 -4.31
C ASN A 190 -4.01 14.61 -3.96
N LYS A 191 -4.76 13.95 -3.08
CA LYS A 191 -6.04 14.47 -2.56
C LYS A 191 -5.79 15.11 -1.20
N ARG A 192 -6.54 16.19 -0.93
CA ARG A 192 -6.47 16.94 0.33
C ARG A 192 -6.58 16.07 1.59
N SER A 193 -7.25 14.92 1.47
CA SER A 193 -7.39 13.91 2.53
C SER A 193 -6.06 13.27 2.97
N TYR A 194 -5.06 13.17 2.09
CA TYR A 194 -3.79 12.50 2.39
C TYR A 194 -2.65 13.47 2.69
N LEU A 195 -2.77 14.76 2.30
CA LEU A 195 -1.70 15.75 2.41
C LEU A 195 -1.18 15.91 3.84
N LYS A 196 -2.09 15.95 4.84
CA LYS A 196 -1.69 16.07 6.26
C LYS A 196 -0.88 14.86 6.74
N GLU A 197 -1.29 13.66 6.33
CA GLU A 197 -0.60 12.42 6.69
C GLU A 197 0.76 12.31 6.00
N ILE A 198 0.86 12.69 4.72
CA ILE A 198 2.13 12.74 3.98
C ILE A 198 3.10 13.73 4.64
N GLN A 199 2.64 14.94 4.94
CA GLN A 199 3.46 15.96 5.60
C GLN A 199 3.95 15.49 6.98
N MET A 200 3.12 14.78 7.73
CA MET A 200 3.53 14.19 9.01
C MET A 200 4.60 13.10 8.82
N ILE A 201 4.44 12.22 7.83
CA ILE A 201 5.42 11.16 7.50
C ILE A 201 6.76 11.77 7.08
N GLU A 202 6.74 12.73 6.16
CA GLU A 202 7.96 13.41 5.68
C GLU A 202 8.68 14.14 6.83
N LYS A 203 7.92 14.81 7.72
CA LYS A 203 8.48 15.48 8.91
C LYS A 203 9.09 14.49 9.91
N GLN A 204 8.46 13.34 10.15
CA GLN A 204 9.01 12.32 11.06
C GLN A 204 10.30 11.72 10.52
N LEU A 205 10.39 11.50 9.21
CA LEU A 205 11.58 10.96 8.57
C LEU A 205 12.73 11.98 8.53
N SER A 206 12.45 13.27 8.28
CA SER A 206 13.47 14.32 8.32
C SER A 206 14.00 14.59 9.73
N THR A 207 13.14 14.48 10.76
CA THR A 207 13.58 14.61 12.16
C THR A 207 14.50 13.46 12.55
N LYS A 208 14.22 12.23 12.09
CA LYS A 208 15.08 11.07 12.33
C LYS A 208 16.42 11.14 11.57
N SER A 209 16.47 11.73 10.38
CA SER A 209 17.75 11.91 9.66
C SER A 209 18.66 12.94 10.33
N ASN A 210 18.09 13.99 10.94
CA ASN A 210 18.87 15.02 11.64
C ASN A 210 19.41 14.59 13.00
N LEU A 211 18.83 13.57 13.63
CA LEU A 211 19.32 12.99 14.88
C LEU A 211 20.45 11.96 14.69
N LYS A 212 20.78 11.60 13.45
CA LYS A 212 21.85 10.66 13.08
C LYS A 212 23.12 11.34 12.52
N LYS A 213 23.17 12.67 12.51
CA LYS A 213 24.38 13.46 12.26
C LYS A 213 25.03 13.82 13.58
#